data_AF-A0A7W2AIX2-F1
#
_entry.id   AF-A0A7W2AIX2-F1
#
_cell.length_a   1.000
_cell.length_b   1.000
_cell.length_c   1.000
_cell.angle_alpha   90.00
_cell.angle_beta   90.00
_cell.angle_gamma   90.00
#
_symmetry.space_group_name_H-M   'P 1'
#
loop_
_entity.id
_entity.type
_entity.pdbx_description
1 polymer ?
#
loop_
_entity_poly.entity_id
_entity_poly.type
_entity_poly.pdbx_seq_one_letter_code
_entity_poly.pdbx_strand_id
1 'polypeptide(L)'
;MEGFQEGFMTFIMGFSHVFMVSVIVWMIGLLVLLFKEMFNTADFNIRDYLYKVWKLLLSSFEWTAYLGVVVAPVIMLVTKDYAKYGMMTIAAIILSVIYLYIRKQTGGFKKLNFRQ
;
A
#
# COMPACT_ATOMS: atom_id res chain seq x y z
N MET A 1 26.94 -14.59 -11.53
CA MET A 1 26.37 -14.03 -10.29
C MET A 1 25.85 -12.60 -10.47
N GLU A 2 26.14 -11.93 -11.60
CA GLU A 2 25.74 -10.54 -11.87
C GLU A 2 24.22 -10.39 -12.14
N GLY A 3 23.62 -11.27 -12.95
CA GLY A 3 22.19 -11.16 -13.28
C GLY A 3 21.21 -11.32 -12.10
N PHE A 4 21.60 -12.05 -11.05
CA PHE A 4 20.78 -12.15 -9.82
C PHE A 4 20.82 -10.83 -9.03
N GLN A 5 22.00 -10.21 -8.94
CA GLN A 5 22.17 -8.95 -8.23
C GLN A 5 21.45 -7.80 -8.95
N GLU A 6 21.54 -7.73 -10.29
CA GLU A 6 20.82 -6.74 -11.08
C GLU A 6 19.29 -6.93 -11.02
N GLY A 7 18.82 -8.18 -11.08
CA GLY A 7 17.41 -8.50 -10.91
C GLY A 7 16.88 -8.14 -9.52
N PHE A 8 17.67 -8.43 -8.47
CA PHE A 8 17.32 -8.08 -7.10
C PHE A 8 17.30 -6.56 -6.87
N MET A 9 18.25 -5.81 -7.45
CA MET A 9 18.26 -4.35 -7.38
C MET A 9 17.07 -3.73 -8.12
N THR A 10 16.71 -4.28 -9.28
CA THR A 10 15.52 -3.85 -10.04
C THR A 10 14.23 -4.14 -9.28
N PHE A 11 14.16 -5.29 -8.62
CA PHE A 11 13.06 -5.64 -7.71
C PHE A 11 12.95 -4.66 -6.53
N ILE A 12 14.07 -4.35 -5.85
CA ILE A 12 14.09 -3.38 -4.74
C ILE A 12 13.64 -2.00 -5.23
N MET A 13 14.09 -1.56 -6.40
CA MET A 13 13.64 -0.29 -6.98
C MET A 13 12.14 -0.28 -7.25
N GLY A 14 11.60 -1.35 -7.84
CA GLY A 14 10.16 -1.49 -8.05
C GLY A 14 9.36 -1.50 -6.74
N PHE A 15 9.84 -2.25 -5.75
CA PHE A 15 9.27 -2.30 -4.41
C PHE A 15 9.28 -0.91 -3.73
N SER A 16 10.41 -0.22 -3.78
CA SER A 16 10.58 1.11 -3.19
C SER A 16 9.61 2.12 -3.80
N HIS A 17 9.38 2.04 -5.11
CA HIS A 17 8.43 2.92 -5.79
C HIS A 17 6.99 2.66 -5.33
N VAL A 18 6.57 1.40 -5.29
CA VAL A 18 5.23 1.02 -4.80
C VAL A 18 5.06 1.42 -3.33
N PHE A 19 6.09 1.20 -2.51
CA PHE A 19 6.11 1.60 -1.11
C PHE A 19 6.01 3.12 -0.94
N MET A 20 6.74 3.90 -1.73
CA MET A 20 6.71 5.35 -1.66
C MET A 20 5.32 5.90 -2.03
N VAL A 21 4.70 5.38 -3.09
CA VAL A 21 3.32 5.75 -3.47
C VAL A 21 2.33 5.38 -2.36
N SER A 22 2.49 4.22 -1.72
CA SER A 22 1.69 3.82 -0.54
C SER A 22 1.79 4.82 0.61
N VAL A 23 3.01 5.24 0.94
CA VAL A 23 3.24 6.22 2.01
C VAL A 23 2.58 7.55 1.68
N ILE A 24 2.65 8.01 0.42
CA ILE A 24 1.98 9.24 -0.01
C ILE A 24 0.46 9.13 0.16
N VAL A 25 -0.15 8.03 -0.31
CA VAL A 25 -1.59 7.77 -0.15
C VAL A 25 -1.97 7.74 1.33
N TRP A 26 -1.15 7.10 2.17
CA TRP A 26 -1.35 7.05 3.61
C TRP A 26 -1.29 8.44 4.26
N MET A 27 -0.32 9.28 3.88
CA MET A 27 -0.22 10.65 4.38
C MET A 27 -1.46 11.49 4.06
N ILE A 28 -2.02 11.34 2.85
CA ILE A 28 -3.29 11.99 2.49
C ILE A 28 -4.42 11.49 3.40
N GLY A 29 -4.50 10.17 3.62
CA GLY A 29 -5.48 9.60 4.53
C GLY A 29 -5.33 10.08 5.98
N LEU A 30 -4.09 10.29 6.47
CA LEU A 30 -3.82 10.86 7.79
C LEU A 30 -4.37 12.27 7.92
N LEU A 31 -4.19 13.12 6.89
CA LEU A 31 -4.74 14.47 6.89
C LEU A 31 -6.27 14.43 7.02
N VAL A 32 -6.94 13.56 6.25
CA VAL A 32 -8.40 13.39 6.34
C VAL A 32 -8.83 12.93 7.73
N LEU A 33 -8.09 11.99 8.34
CA LEU A 33 -8.39 11.48 9.67
C LEU A 33 -8.21 12.56 10.74
N LEU A 34 -7.16 13.37 10.62
CA LEU A 34 -6.87 14.48 11.53
C LEU A 34 -7.93 15.58 11.43
N PHE A 35 -8.34 15.96 10.21
CA PHE A 35 -9.47 16.86 10.02
C PHE A 35 -10.75 16.33 10.67
N LYS A 36 -11.05 15.04 10.45
CA LYS A 36 -12.24 14.41 11.04
C LYS A 36 -12.23 14.45 12.57
N GLU A 37 -11.08 14.19 13.19
CA GLU A 37 -10.96 14.20 14.65
C GLU A 37 -10.97 15.63 15.21
N MET A 38 -10.42 16.63 14.49
CA MET A 38 -10.50 18.05 14.87
C MET A 38 -11.95 18.57 14.94
N PHE A 39 -12.83 18.09 14.06
CA PHE A 39 -14.25 18.48 14.04
C PHE A 39 -15.14 17.56 14.89
N ASN A 40 -14.55 16.57 15.56
CA ASN A 40 -15.27 15.65 16.42
C ASN A 40 -15.35 16.24 17.84
N THR A 41 -16.57 16.36 18.39
CA THR A 41 -16.81 16.93 19.73
C THR A 41 -16.62 15.91 20.85
N ALA A 42 -16.24 14.67 20.52
CA ALA A 42 -16.03 13.57 21.46
C ALA A 42 -14.63 13.61 22.10
N ASP A 43 -14.51 13.02 23.29
CA ASP A 43 -13.23 12.90 24.01
C ASP A 43 -12.16 12.20 23.16
N PHE A 44 -11.00 12.85 23.02
CA PHE A 44 -9.90 12.32 22.23
C PHE A 44 -9.22 11.15 22.97
N ASN A 45 -9.45 9.93 22.48
CA ASN A 45 -8.70 8.75 22.92
C ASN A 45 -7.58 8.42 21.94
N ILE A 46 -6.33 8.68 22.36
CA ILE A 46 -5.13 8.42 21.55
C ILE A 46 -5.02 6.96 21.11
N ARG A 47 -5.47 5.99 21.92
CA ARG A 47 -5.36 4.57 21.61
C ARG A 47 -6.24 4.19 20.43
N ASP A 48 -7.47 4.70 20.40
CA ASP A 48 -8.39 4.49 19.29
C ASP A 48 -7.92 5.22 18.03
N TYR A 49 -7.36 6.42 18.19
CA TYR A 49 -6.74 7.16 17.09
C TYR A 49 -5.57 6.37 16.47
N LEU A 50 -4.62 5.88 17.28
CA LEU A 50 -3.50 5.04 16.83
C LEU A 50 -3.98 3.78 16.10
N TYR A 51 -5.06 3.14 16.59
CA TYR A 51 -5.64 1.98 15.94
C TYR A 51 -6.28 2.31 14.58
N LYS A 52 -6.97 3.45 14.47
CA LYS A 52 -7.50 3.96 13.19
C LYS A 52 -6.36 4.26 12.21
N VAL A 53 -5.29 4.93 12.67
CA VAL A 53 -4.09 5.24 11.87
C VAL A 53 -3.41 3.97 11.37
N TRP A 54 -3.25 2.97 12.23
CA TRP A 54 -2.66 1.68 11.86
C TRP A 54 -3.49 0.94 10.80
N LYS A 55 -4.82 0.93 10.95
CA LYS A 55 -5.71 0.38 9.94
C LYS A 55 -5.62 1.13 8.61
N LEU A 56 -5.56 2.45 8.66
CA LEU A 56 -5.42 3.29 7.47
C LEU A 56 -4.11 3.02 6.74
N LEU A 57 -3.00 2.86 7.48
CA LEU A 57 -1.69 2.49 6.93
C LEU A 57 -1.80 1.20 6.13
N LEU A 58 -2.28 0.14 6.77
CA LEU A 58 -2.39 -1.16 6.12
C LEU A 58 -3.35 -1.15 4.93
N SER A 59 -4.46 -0.40 5.03
CA SER A 59 -5.37 -0.23 3.91
C SER A 59 -4.68 0.48 2.75
N SER A 60 -3.96 1.58 3.01
CA SER A 60 -3.24 2.35 1.97
C SER A 60 -2.24 1.47 1.21
N PHE A 61 -1.53 0.59 1.93
CA PHE A 61 -0.66 -0.42 1.33
C PHE A 61 -1.41 -1.44 0.48
N GLU A 62 -2.57 -1.92 0.93
CA GLU A 62 -3.39 -2.86 0.17
C GLU A 62 -3.92 -2.21 -1.14
N TRP A 63 -4.43 -0.98 -1.05
CA TRP A 63 -4.91 -0.23 -2.21
C TRP A 63 -3.80 -0.01 -3.24
N THR A 64 -2.61 0.39 -2.79
CA THR A 64 -1.48 0.65 -3.69
C THR A 64 -0.85 -0.62 -4.25
N ALA A 65 -0.85 -1.74 -3.51
CA ALA A 65 -0.43 -3.03 -4.02
C ALA A 65 -1.37 -3.51 -5.15
N TYR A 66 -2.69 -3.46 -4.94
CA TYR A 66 -3.66 -3.83 -5.97
C TYR A 66 -3.61 -2.90 -7.19
N LEU A 67 -3.52 -1.58 -6.97
CA LEU A 67 -3.31 -0.62 -8.06
C LEU A 67 -2.00 -0.90 -8.80
N GLY A 68 -0.92 -1.21 -8.09
CA GLY A 68 0.38 -1.53 -8.67
C GLY A 68 0.34 -2.73 -9.61
N VAL A 69 -0.44 -3.77 -9.28
CA VAL A 69 -0.62 -4.96 -10.14
C VAL A 69 -1.29 -4.61 -11.48
N VAL A 70 -2.17 -3.61 -11.52
CA VAL A 70 -2.86 -3.18 -12.75
C VAL A 70 -2.07 -2.09 -13.49
N VAL A 71 -1.54 -1.11 -12.78
CA VAL A 71 -0.88 0.06 -13.34
C VAL A 71 0.50 -0.30 -13.93
N ALA A 72 1.26 -1.17 -13.27
CA ALA A 72 2.59 -1.58 -13.76
C ALA A 72 2.55 -2.21 -15.18
N PRO A 73 1.67 -3.19 -15.49
CA PRO A 73 1.58 -3.73 -16.84
C PRO A 73 0.96 -2.75 -17.85
N VAL A 74 0.10 -1.83 -17.43
CA VAL A 74 -0.37 -0.75 -18.33
C VAL A 74 0.79 0.16 -18.73
N ILE A 75 1.63 0.57 -17.78
CA ILE A 75 2.81 1.41 -18.06
C ILE A 75 3.83 0.64 -18.92
N MET A 76 4.00 -0.67 -18.68
CA MET A 76 4.83 -1.55 -19.50
C MET A 76 4.46 -1.51 -20.99
N LEU A 77 3.16 -1.49 -21.30
CA LEU A 77 2.67 -1.41 -22.68
C LEU A 77 2.91 -0.05 -23.32
N VAL A 78 2.91 1.02 -22.52
CA VAL A 78 3.11 2.40 -23.00
C VAL A 78 4.59 2.71 -23.23
N THR A 79 5.47 2.33 -22.30
CA THR A 79 6.91 2.66 -22.34
C THR A 79 7.74 1.64 -23.11
N LYS A 80 7.19 0.45 -23.40
CA LYS A 80 7.89 -0.70 -24.01
C LYS A 80 9.14 -1.16 -23.25
N ASP A 81 9.31 -0.74 -22.00
CA ASP A 81 10.42 -1.16 -21.14
C ASP A 81 10.03 -2.41 -20.34
N TYR A 82 10.01 -3.54 -21.05
CA TYR A 82 9.46 -4.80 -20.55
C TYR A 82 10.23 -5.38 -19.36
N ALA A 83 11.54 -5.14 -19.27
CA ALA A 83 12.38 -5.69 -18.20
C ALA A 83 12.08 -4.99 -16.86
N LYS A 84 12.03 -3.66 -16.86
CA LYS A 84 11.81 -2.85 -15.65
C LYS A 84 10.40 -2.99 -15.11
N TYR A 85 9.39 -2.84 -15.98
CA TYR A 85 7.99 -2.90 -15.55
C TYR A 85 7.49 -4.34 -15.33
N GLY A 86 8.11 -5.33 -15.99
CA GLY A 86 7.87 -6.74 -15.69
C GLY A 86 8.29 -7.12 -14.26
N MET A 87 9.50 -6.73 -13.84
CA MET A 87 9.96 -6.92 -12.45
C MET A 87 9.09 -6.17 -11.44
N MET A 88 8.65 -4.95 -11.78
CA MET A 88 7.74 -4.18 -10.93
C MET A 88 6.38 -4.87 -10.76
N THR A 89 5.88 -5.52 -11.81
CA THR A 89 4.62 -6.29 -11.75
C THR A 89 4.78 -7.52 -10.87
N ILE A 90 5.90 -8.25 -10.99
CA ILE A 90 6.22 -9.38 -10.11
C ILE A 90 6.31 -8.93 -8.65
N ALA A 91 6.96 -7.79 -8.40
CA ALA A 91 7.04 -7.21 -7.06
C ALA A 91 5.67 -6.85 -6.49
N ALA A 92 4.80 -6.24 -7.32
CA ALA A 92 3.44 -5.92 -6.93
C ALA A 92 2.61 -7.17 -6.62
N ILE A 93 2.76 -8.25 -7.40
CA ILE A 93 2.09 -9.54 -7.14
C ILE A 93 2.56 -10.14 -5.81
N ILE A 94 3.89 -10.19 -5.57
CA ILE A 94 4.45 -10.71 -4.32
C ILE A 94 3.95 -9.90 -3.13
N LEU A 95 3.95 -8.57 -3.24
CA LEU A 95 3.36 -7.68 -2.22
C LEU A 95 1.90 -8.05 -1.95
N SER A 96 1.11 -8.17 -3.02
CA SER A 96 -0.32 -8.45 -2.91
C SER A 96 -0.58 -9.77 -2.20
N VAL A 97 0.22 -10.81 -2.46
CA VAL A 97 0.13 -12.11 -1.78
C VAL A 97 0.53 -11.99 -0.31
N ILE A 98 1.61 -11.29 0.00
CA ILE A 98 2.04 -11.03 1.39
C ILE A 98 0.93 -10.29 2.16
N TYR A 99 0.31 -9.28 1.55
CA TYR A 99 -0.79 -8.54 2.18
C TYR A 99 -2.04 -9.39 2.36
N LEU A 100 -2.39 -10.26 1.41
CA LEU A 100 -3.47 -11.23 1.60
C LEU A 100 -3.19 -12.17 2.78
N TYR A 101 -1.94 -12.60 2.94
CA TYR A 101 -1.53 -13.42 4.08
C TYR A 101 -1.62 -12.66 5.41
N ILE A 102 -1.08 -11.43 5.48
CA ILE A 102 -1.20 -10.56 6.65
C ILE A 102 -2.67 -10.30 6.98
N ARG A 103 -3.51 -10.03 5.98
CA ARG A 103 -4.96 -9.82 6.14
C ARG A 103 -5.64 -11.07 6.70
N LYS A 104 -5.26 -12.26 6.25
CA LYS A 104 -5.80 -13.53 6.76
C LYS A 104 -5.39 -13.76 8.21
N GLN A 105 -4.15 -13.44 8.58
CA GLN A 105 -3.63 -13.60 9.94
C GLN A 105 -4.19 -12.56 10.92
N THR A 106 -4.45 -11.34 10.47
CA THR A 106 -5.06 -10.26 11.26
C THR A 106 -6.59 -10.33 11.34
N GLY A 107 -7.21 -11.39 10.80
CA GLY A 107 -8.65 -11.66 10.91
C GLY A 107 -9.53 -10.88 9.93
N GLY A 108 -8.94 -10.35 8.86
CA GLY A 108 -9.57 -9.43 7.92
C GLY A 108 -9.71 -8.03 8.51
N PHE A 109 -9.45 -7.00 7.71
CA PHE A 109 -9.87 -5.64 8.03
C PHE A 109 -11.40 -5.62 8.10
N LYS A 110 -11.95 -6.03 9.24
CA LYS A 110 -13.37 -5.99 9.52
C LYS A 110 -13.82 -4.58 9.17
N LYS A 111 -14.68 -4.54 8.14
CA LYS A 111 -15.37 -3.39 7.55
C LYS A 111 -15.32 -2.21 8.52
N LEU A 112 -14.71 -1.11 8.09
CA LEU A 112 -15.00 0.20 8.67
C LEU A 112 -16.51 0.39 8.57
N ASN A 113 -17.25 -0.07 9.58
CA ASN A 113 -18.62 0.32 9.79
C ASN A 113 -18.52 1.79 10.17
N PHE A 114 -18.58 2.64 9.14
CA PHE A 114 -19.03 4.03 9.22
C PHE A 114 -20.52 4.05 9.59
N ARG A 115 -20.90 3.41 10.69
CA ARG A 115 -22.17 3.68 11.34
C ARG A 115 -21.86 4.38 12.64
N GLN A 116 -22.13 5.68 12.59
CA GLN A 116 -22.53 6.48 13.74
C GLN A 116 -23.57 5.73 14.56
#